data_AF-A0A349X4U1-F1
#
_entry.id   AF-A0A349X4U1-F1
#
_cell.length_a   1.000
_cell.length_b   1.000
_cell.length_c   1.000
_cell.angle_alpha   90.00
_cell.angle_beta   90.00
_cell.angle_gamma   90.00
#
_symmetry.space_group_name_H-M   'P 1'
#
loop_
_entity.id
_entity.type
_entity.pdbx_description
1 polymer ?
#
loop_
_entity_poly.entity_id
_entity_poly.type
_entity_poly.pdbx_seq_one_letter_code
_entity_poly.pdbx_strand_id
1 'polypeptide(L)'
;DKADRLADLFAYHPITQTLQRMPFSEPDYNLLGDISYSKETRGMESGGGGLVSTMADYARFCQMLINGGTLNGIRVITEESVKLMSTNILSSGQKVDIDGDLSSAQKDRLGFGLNLGIIMGAESNKSKYGDGSYYWGGAAGTWFWIDPVNDLFFIGMIQRFPKGPQSENPDFRGVSHEFVYDALVH
;
A
#
# COMPACT_ATOMS: atom_id res chain seq x y z
N ASP A 1 -13.04 10.24 20.06
CA ASP A 1 -11.81 10.84 19.52
C ASP A 1 -10.67 9.83 19.68
N LYS A 2 -9.92 9.54 18.61
CA LYS A 2 -8.85 8.53 18.53
C LYS A 2 -7.62 9.05 17.76
N ALA A 3 -7.56 10.37 17.54
CA ALA A 3 -6.57 10.99 16.66
C ALA A 3 -5.13 10.85 17.19
N ASP A 4 -4.98 10.70 18.51
CA ASP A 4 -3.72 10.45 19.22
C ASP A 4 -3.00 9.15 18.82
N ARG A 5 -3.70 8.25 18.12
CA ARG A 5 -3.14 6.97 17.63
C ARG A 5 -2.47 7.10 16.27
N LEU A 6 -2.64 8.22 15.60
CA LEU A 6 -2.15 8.43 14.25
C LEU A 6 -0.74 8.99 14.30
N ALA A 7 0.16 8.42 13.50
CA ALA A 7 1.51 8.95 13.34
C ALA A 7 1.47 10.21 12.47
N ASP A 8 2.20 11.25 12.86
CA ASP A 8 2.30 12.47 12.06
C ASP A 8 2.86 12.18 10.66
N LEU A 9 2.58 13.09 9.71
CA LEU A 9 3.12 13.03 8.36
C LEU A 9 4.44 13.81 8.28
N PHE A 10 5.40 13.28 7.53
CA PHE A 10 6.73 13.88 7.38
C PHE A 10 7.07 14.15 5.91
N ALA A 11 7.84 15.20 5.66
CA ALA A 11 8.35 15.55 4.33
C ALA A 11 9.81 16.00 4.41
N TYR A 12 10.52 15.90 3.29
CA TYR A 12 11.89 16.39 3.20
C TYR A 12 11.87 17.90 2.96
N HIS A 13 12.41 18.67 3.91
CA HIS A 13 12.39 20.12 3.82
C HIS A 13 13.40 20.59 2.75
N PRO A 14 13.00 21.45 1.79
CA PRO A 14 13.81 21.77 0.61
C PRO A 14 15.11 22.51 0.92
N ILE A 15 15.13 23.35 1.97
CA ILE A 15 16.31 24.12 2.37
C ILE A 15 17.21 23.36 3.35
N THR A 16 16.66 22.90 4.48
CA THR A 16 17.46 22.21 5.51
C THR A 16 17.91 20.81 5.09
N GLN A 17 17.29 20.23 4.06
CA GLN A 17 17.55 18.86 3.62
C GLN A 17 17.43 17.87 4.77
N THR A 18 16.36 17.97 5.55
CA THR A 18 16.06 17.04 6.65
C THR A 18 14.61 16.59 6.58
N LEU A 19 14.31 15.40 7.11
CA LEU A 19 12.94 14.93 7.27
C LEU A 19 12.30 15.68 8.45
N GLN A 20 11.22 16.40 8.19
CA GLN A 20 10.52 17.20 9.19
C GLN A 20 9.03 16.91 9.17
N ARG A 21 8.38 17.18 10.30
CA ARG A 21 6.93 17.03 10.43
C ARG A 21 6.20 18.06 9.58
N MET A 22 5.11 17.65 8.96
CA MET A 22 4.20 18.51 8.21
C MET A 22 3.06 19.06 9.10
N PRO A 23 2.53 20.25 8.78
CA PRO A 23 3.09 21.22 7.83
C PRO A 23 4.40 21.83 8.36
N PHE A 24 5.27 22.29 7.45
CA PHE A 24 6.44 23.08 7.82
C PHE A 24 6.01 24.42 8.44
N SER A 25 6.86 24.99 9.31
CA SER A 25 6.63 26.31 9.89
C SER A 25 6.57 27.43 8.85
N GLU A 26 7.31 27.27 7.76
CA GLU A 26 7.43 28.18 6.64
C GLU A 26 6.34 27.87 5.59
N PRO A 27 5.32 28.73 5.42
CA PRO A 27 4.19 28.45 4.54
C PRO A 27 4.58 28.20 3.08
N ASP A 28 5.61 28.90 2.59
CA ASP A 28 6.07 28.82 1.19
C ASP A 28 6.57 27.43 0.78
N TYR A 29 6.92 26.57 1.75
CA TYR A 29 7.37 25.21 1.50
C TYR A 29 6.25 24.16 1.60
N ASN A 30 5.05 24.55 2.03
CA ASN A 30 3.86 23.68 2.09
C ASN A 30 3.10 23.69 0.76
N LEU A 31 3.75 23.22 -0.32
CA LEU A 31 3.21 23.31 -1.70
C LEU A 31 1.87 22.57 -1.91
N LEU A 32 1.57 21.58 -1.07
CA LEU A 32 0.31 20.82 -1.09
C LEU A 32 -0.72 21.32 -0.06
N GLY A 33 -0.43 22.46 0.59
CA GLY A 33 -1.20 22.97 1.71
C GLY A 33 -1.04 22.14 2.99
N ASP A 34 -1.94 22.35 3.94
CA ASP A 34 -2.01 21.54 5.16
C ASP A 34 -2.70 20.20 4.87
N ILE A 35 -1.85 19.19 4.82
CA ILE A 35 -2.16 17.78 4.59
C ILE A 35 -2.10 16.95 5.88
N SER A 36 -1.96 17.61 7.04
CA SER A 36 -2.06 16.94 8.33
C SER A 36 -3.47 16.42 8.59
N TYR A 37 -3.58 15.48 9.53
CA TYR A 37 -4.88 14.93 9.89
C TYR A 37 -5.75 15.97 10.59
N SER A 38 -6.97 16.14 10.09
CA SER A 38 -8.00 16.99 10.71
C SER A 38 -8.92 16.15 11.59
N LYS A 39 -9.28 16.67 12.78
CA LYS A 39 -10.36 16.10 13.60
C LYS A 39 -11.75 16.41 13.04
N GLU A 40 -11.88 17.52 12.33
CA GLU A 40 -13.12 17.91 11.69
C GLU A 40 -13.29 17.15 10.38
N THR A 41 -14.48 16.58 10.20
CA THR A 41 -14.91 15.94 8.97
C THR A 41 -14.95 16.97 7.84
N ARG A 42 -14.17 16.76 6.78
CA ARG A 42 -14.24 17.59 5.58
C ARG A 42 -15.53 17.28 4.84
N GLY A 43 -16.21 18.29 4.29
CA GLY A 43 -17.52 18.14 3.62
C GLY A 43 -17.55 17.26 2.36
N MET A 44 -16.45 16.61 2.00
CA MET A 44 -16.33 15.70 0.86
C MET A 44 -15.38 14.55 1.22
N GLU A 45 -15.95 13.39 1.57
CA GLU A 45 -15.20 12.17 1.84
C GLU A 45 -14.58 11.63 0.54
N SER A 46 -13.25 11.55 0.50
CA SER A 46 -12.52 11.07 -0.68
C SER A 46 -12.29 9.56 -0.60
N GLY A 47 -13.06 8.78 -1.36
CA GLY A 47 -12.91 7.32 -1.39
C GLY A 47 -11.56 6.82 -1.91
N GLY A 48 -10.85 7.63 -2.73
CA GLY A 48 -9.56 7.26 -3.31
C GLY A 48 -8.33 7.58 -2.45
N GLY A 49 -8.46 8.45 -1.43
CA GLY A 49 -7.30 8.89 -0.64
C GLY A 49 -7.61 9.61 0.68
N GLY A 50 -8.88 9.69 1.08
CA GLY A 50 -9.30 10.35 2.32
C GLY A 50 -9.36 9.43 3.53
N LEU A 51 -9.14 8.12 3.36
CA LEU A 51 -9.18 7.17 4.48
C LEU A 51 -8.00 7.41 5.44
N VAL A 52 -8.33 7.62 6.71
CA VAL A 52 -7.36 7.72 7.81
C VAL A 52 -7.65 6.61 8.81
N SER A 53 -6.63 5.81 9.14
CA SER A 53 -6.77 4.67 10.04
C SER A 53 -5.44 4.30 10.70
N THR A 54 -5.47 3.32 11.59
CA THR A 54 -4.26 2.77 12.24
C THR A 54 -3.76 1.53 11.48
N MET A 55 -2.48 1.19 11.67
CA MET A 55 -1.94 -0.08 11.14
C MET A 55 -2.71 -1.29 11.66
N ALA A 56 -3.15 -1.27 12.93
CA ALA A 56 -3.92 -2.36 13.53
C ALA A 56 -5.31 -2.52 12.87
N ASP A 57 -5.99 -1.41 12.59
CA ASP A 57 -7.28 -1.45 11.90
C ASP A 57 -7.11 -1.86 10.43
N TYR A 58 -6.03 -1.43 9.77
CA TYR A 58 -5.71 -1.87 8.40
C TYR A 58 -5.33 -3.36 8.34
N ALA A 59 -4.65 -3.89 9.38
CA ALA A 59 -4.38 -5.33 9.50
C ALA A 59 -5.67 -6.15 9.61
N ARG A 60 -6.72 -5.63 10.24
CA ARG A 60 -8.04 -6.28 10.26
C ARG A 60 -8.67 -6.32 8.87
N PHE A 61 -8.46 -5.29 8.05
CA PHE A 61 -8.87 -5.29 6.65
C PHE A 61 -8.09 -6.33 5.83
N CYS A 62 -6.77 -6.38 5.96
CA CYS A 62 -5.96 -7.40 5.28
C CYS A 62 -6.32 -8.82 5.74
N GLN A 63 -6.52 -9.03 7.04
CA GLN A 63 -6.97 -10.30 7.60
C GLN A 63 -8.34 -10.71 7.06
N MET A 64 -9.26 -9.76 6.91
CA MET A 64 -10.59 -10.03 6.33
C MET A 64 -10.46 -10.55 4.89
N LEU A 65 -9.58 -9.94 4.09
CA LEU A 65 -9.36 -10.32 2.70
C LEU A 65 -8.68 -11.70 2.59
N ILE A 66 -7.62 -11.96 3.36
CA ILE A 66 -6.94 -13.26 3.30
C ILE A 66 -7.82 -14.42 3.78
N ASN A 67 -8.72 -14.15 4.73
CA ASN A 67 -9.74 -15.09 5.19
C ASN A 67 -10.96 -15.22 4.25
N GLY A 68 -10.84 -14.81 2.99
CA GLY A 68 -11.92 -14.93 2.01
C GLY A 68 -13.16 -14.09 2.33
N GLY A 69 -13.00 -12.95 2.99
CA GLY A 69 -14.09 -12.00 3.27
C GLY A 69 -14.62 -12.05 4.70
N THR A 70 -13.97 -12.81 5.59
CA THR A 70 -14.42 -13.01 6.97
C THR A 70 -13.45 -12.46 8.00
N LEU A 71 -13.97 -11.84 9.06
CA LEU A 71 -13.16 -11.32 10.16
C LEU A 71 -13.80 -11.74 11.48
N ASN A 72 -13.03 -12.41 12.35
CA ASN A 72 -13.51 -12.88 13.65
C ASN A 72 -14.82 -13.71 13.56
N GLY A 73 -14.93 -14.57 12.54
CA GLY A 73 -16.11 -15.41 12.30
C GLY A 73 -17.31 -14.68 11.67
N ILE A 74 -17.21 -13.38 11.39
CA ILE A 74 -18.26 -12.58 10.75
C ILE A 74 -17.92 -12.38 9.27
N ARG A 75 -18.88 -12.62 8.39
CA ARG A 75 -18.78 -12.34 6.94
C ARG A 75 -18.96 -10.84 6.70
N VAL A 76 -17.93 -10.17 6.18
CA VAL A 76 -17.95 -8.74 5.84
C VAL A 76 -18.28 -8.52 4.37
N ILE A 77 -17.61 -9.26 3.48
CA ILE A 77 -17.89 -9.34 2.03
C ILE A 77 -17.84 -10.79 1.59
N THR A 78 -18.49 -11.14 0.48
CA THR A 78 -18.50 -12.54 0.04
C THR A 78 -17.13 -12.99 -0.47
N GLU A 79 -16.88 -14.30 -0.38
CA GLU A 79 -15.67 -14.91 -0.93
C GLU A 79 -15.56 -14.64 -2.44
N GLU A 80 -16.69 -14.64 -3.16
CA GLU A 80 -16.77 -14.30 -4.57
C GLU A 80 -16.37 -12.84 -4.83
N SER A 81 -16.71 -11.93 -3.90
CA SER A 81 -16.29 -10.52 -3.99
C SER A 81 -14.78 -10.38 -3.80
N VAL A 82 -14.19 -11.09 -2.82
CA VAL A 82 -12.74 -11.13 -2.65
C VAL A 82 -12.06 -11.67 -3.90
N LYS A 83 -12.55 -12.79 -4.42
CA LYS A 83 -12.04 -13.39 -5.66
C LYS A 83 -12.11 -12.43 -6.83
N LEU A 84 -13.22 -11.69 -6.98
CA LEU A 84 -13.36 -10.71 -8.06
C LEU A 84 -12.38 -9.54 -7.88
N MET A 85 -12.18 -9.05 -6.66
CA MET A 85 -11.20 -8.01 -6.35
C MET A 85 -9.76 -8.45 -6.68
N SER A 86 -9.42 -9.70 -6.38
CA SER A 86 -8.07 -10.25 -6.55
C SER A 86 -7.83 -10.95 -7.90
N THR A 87 -8.75 -10.83 -8.86
CA THR A 87 -8.61 -11.42 -10.20
C THR A 87 -8.25 -10.33 -11.20
N ASN A 88 -7.28 -10.59 -12.09
CA ASN A 88 -7.00 -9.71 -13.21
C ASN A 88 -8.23 -9.59 -14.12
N ILE A 89 -8.75 -8.38 -14.29
CA ILE A 89 -9.90 -8.08 -15.17
C ILE A 89 -9.48 -7.43 -16.49
N LEU A 90 -8.18 -7.24 -16.72
CA LEU A 90 -7.66 -6.71 -17.97
C LEU A 90 -7.85 -7.72 -19.11
N SER A 91 -8.26 -7.23 -20.27
CA SER A 91 -8.27 -8.04 -21.50
C SER A 91 -6.85 -8.36 -21.98
N SER A 92 -6.70 -9.35 -22.86
CA SER A 92 -5.38 -9.78 -23.37
C SER A 92 -4.58 -8.69 -24.10
N GLY A 93 -5.25 -7.67 -24.62
CA GLY A 93 -4.61 -6.50 -25.25
C GLY A 93 -4.27 -5.36 -24.30
N GLN A 94 -4.70 -5.43 -23.03
CA GLN A 94 -4.45 -4.42 -22.01
C GLN A 94 -3.31 -4.88 -21.10
N LYS A 95 -2.36 -3.99 -20.88
CA LYS A 95 -1.25 -4.20 -19.95
C LYS A 95 -1.13 -3.03 -18.99
N VAL A 96 -0.63 -3.32 -17.79
CA VAL A 96 -0.25 -2.29 -16.84
C VAL A 96 1.05 -1.64 -17.34
N ASP A 97 0.97 -0.37 -17.73
CA ASP A 97 2.11 0.40 -18.27
C ASP A 97 2.82 1.21 -17.17
N ILE A 98 2.92 0.62 -15.98
CA ILE A 98 3.72 1.10 -14.86
C ILE A 98 4.42 -0.08 -14.21
N ASP A 99 5.63 0.14 -13.73
CA ASP A 99 6.48 -0.90 -13.16
C ASP A 99 6.00 -1.27 -11.75
N GLY A 100 5.31 -0.35 -11.07
CA GLY A 100 4.94 -0.50 -9.67
C GLY A 100 6.19 -0.72 -8.81
N ASP A 101 6.20 -1.82 -8.06
CA ASP A 101 7.34 -2.28 -7.26
C ASP A 101 8.09 -3.46 -7.93
N LEU A 102 7.79 -3.75 -9.20
CA LEU A 102 8.40 -4.83 -9.97
C LEU A 102 9.46 -4.29 -10.95
N SER A 103 10.43 -5.14 -11.29
CA SER A 103 11.37 -4.84 -12.38
C SER A 103 10.73 -5.01 -13.75
N SER A 104 11.36 -4.41 -14.77
CA SER A 104 10.88 -4.49 -16.16
C SER A 104 10.63 -5.90 -16.68
N ALA A 105 11.44 -6.88 -16.23
CA ALA A 105 11.31 -8.28 -16.62
C ALA A 105 10.08 -8.98 -16.01
N GLN A 106 9.43 -8.35 -15.03
CA GLN A 106 8.34 -8.91 -14.25
C GLN A 106 7.00 -8.23 -14.58
N LYS A 107 7.00 -7.16 -15.40
CA LYS A 107 5.78 -6.40 -15.77
C LYS A 107 4.73 -7.22 -16.48
N ASP A 108 5.11 -8.25 -17.23
CA ASP A 108 4.14 -9.14 -17.89
C ASP A 108 3.30 -9.95 -16.88
N ARG A 109 3.70 -9.97 -15.60
CA ARG A 109 2.93 -10.56 -14.51
C ARG A 109 1.96 -9.58 -13.85
N LEU A 110 2.01 -8.29 -14.20
CA LEU A 110 1.11 -7.29 -13.62
C LEU A 110 -0.26 -7.35 -14.27
N GLY A 111 -1.25 -7.66 -13.43
CA GLY A 111 -2.66 -7.48 -13.73
C GLY A 111 -3.26 -6.34 -12.91
N PHE A 112 -4.52 -6.04 -13.20
CA PHE A 112 -5.30 -5.10 -12.41
C PHE A 112 -6.67 -5.71 -12.13
N GLY A 113 -7.03 -5.79 -10.86
CA GLY A 113 -8.32 -6.26 -10.39
C GLY A 113 -9.24 -5.10 -10.04
N LEU A 114 -10.25 -5.35 -9.21
CA LEU A 114 -11.06 -4.25 -8.70
C LEU A 114 -10.30 -3.52 -7.59
N ASN A 115 -9.69 -2.38 -7.96
CA ASN A 115 -8.96 -1.47 -7.07
C ASN A 115 -7.61 -2.00 -6.55
N LEU A 116 -7.08 -3.08 -7.11
CA LEU A 116 -5.86 -3.75 -6.65
C LEU A 116 -4.93 -4.10 -7.81
N GLY A 117 -3.63 -3.95 -7.58
CA GLY A 117 -2.60 -4.54 -8.44
C GLY A 117 -2.53 -6.04 -8.20
N ILE A 118 -2.44 -6.82 -9.26
CA ILE A 118 -2.43 -8.29 -9.20
C ILE A 118 -1.10 -8.82 -9.71
N ILE A 119 -0.49 -9.73 -8.96
CA ILE A 119 0.66 -10.52 -9.41
C ILE A 119 0.12 -11.83 -9.99
N MET A 120 0.03 -11.89 -11.32
CA MET A 120 -0.41 -13.09 -12.03
C MET A 120 0.58 -14.24 -11.79
N GLY A 121 0.06 -15.45 -11.57
CA GLY A 121 0.85 -16.64 -11.18
C GLY A 121 1.54 -17.37 -12.36
N ALA A 122 2.30 -18.42 -12.00
CA ALA A 122 3.03 -19.40 -12.84
C ALA A 122 4.55 -19.21 -12.99
N GLU A 123 5.16 -18.23 -12.33
CA GLU A 123 6.59 -17.95 -12.45
C GLU A 123 7.17 -17.32 -11.17
N SER A 124 6.94 -17.94 -10.00
CA SER A 124 7.31 -17.42 -8.67
C SER A 124 8.75 -16.88 -8.56
N ASN A 125 9.71 -17.53 -9.21
CA ASN A 125 11.11 -17.09 -9.31
C ASN A 125 11.32 -15.73 -10.00
N LYS A 126 10.29 -15.22 -10.68
CA LYS A 126 10.28 -13.91 -11.34
C LYS A 126 9.47 -12.87 -10.59
N SER A 127 9.12 -13.01 -9.31
CA SER A 127 8.53 -11.90 -8.55
C SER A 127 9.09 -11.84 -7.14
N LYS A 128 9.17 -10.64 -6.59
CA LYS A 128 9.40 -10.44 -5.15
C LYS A 128 8.15 -10.75 -4.32
N TYR A 129 7.02 -11.02 -4.97
CA TYR A 129 5.76 -11.44 -4.36
C TYR A 129 5.49 -12.91 -4.69
N GLY A 130 4.72 -13.59 -3.83
CA GLY A 130 4.17 -14.90 -4.15
C GLY A 130 3.12 -14.83 -5.27
N ASP A 131 2.92 -15.96 -5.91
CA ASP A 131 2.00 -16.10 -7.03
C ASP A 131 0.55 -15.81 -6.60
N GLY A 132 -0.17 -14.99 -7.38
CA GLY A 132 -1.54 -14.60 -7.04
C GLY A 132 -1.63 -13.52 -5.96
N SER A 133 -0.50 -12.98 -5.49
CA SER A 133 -0.52 -11.86 -4.56
C SER A 133 -1.24 -10.65 -5.14
N TYR A 134 -1.88 -9.88 -4.27
CA TYR A 134 -2.50 -8.61 -4.64
C TYR A 134 -2.11 -7.51 -3.66
N TYR A 135 -1.99 -6.30 -4.17
CA TYR A 135 -1.28 -5.23 -3.47
C TYR A 135 -1.78 -3.85 -3.87
N TRP A 136 -1.43 -2.85 -3.06
CA TRP A 136 -1.54 -1.44 -3.43
C TRP A 136 -0.58 -0.57 -2.62
N GLY A 137 -0.49 0.71 -3.00
CA GLY A 137 0.31 1.72 -2.32
C GLY A 137 -0.49 2.97 -2.00
N GLY A 138 -0.07 3.70 -0.97
CA GLY A 138 -0.60 5.01 -0.60
C GLY A 138 0.44 6.11 -0.68
N ALA A 139 -0.03 7.34 -0.91
CA ALA A 139 0.81 8.51 -1.14
C ALA A 139 1.76 8.82 0.03
N ALA A 140 1.33 8.58 1.27
CA ALA A 140 2.10 8.75 2.50
C ALA A 140 3.24 7.72 2.70
N GLY A 141 3.69 7.05 1.64
CA GLY A 141 4.64 5.95 1.75
C GLY A 141 4.04 4.75 2.48
N THR A 142 2.75 4.51 2.34
CA THR A 142 2.11 3.28 2.83
C THR A 142 2.06 2.25 1.71
N TRP A 143 2.09 0.96 2.05
CA TRP A 143 1.91 -0.13 1.11
C TRP A 143 1.47 -1.39 1.86
N PHE A 144 0.83 -2.30 1.14
CA PHE A 144 0.51 -3.62 1.65
C PHE A 144 0.51 -4.63 0.50
N TRP A 145 0.64 -5.89 0.84
CA TRP A 145 0.26 -6.99 -0.05
C TRP A 145 -0.34 -8.12 0.75
N ILE A 146 -1.14 -8.93 0.07
CA ILE A 146 -1.70 -10.17 0.58
C ILE A 146 -1.30 -11.28 -0.37
N ASP A 147 -0.71 -12.33 0.18
CA ASP A 147 -0.32 -13.53 -0.53
C ASP A 147 -1.18 -14.69 0.00
N PRO A 148 -2.25 -15.06 -0.73
CA PRO A 148 -3.14 -16.13 -0.29
C PRO A 148 -2.51 -17.52 -0.41
N VAL A 149 -1.42 -17.69 -1.16
CA VAL A 149 -0.74 -18.99 -1.31
C VAL A 149 0.08 -19.31 -0.07
N ASN A 150 0.76 -18.31 0.47
CA ASN A 150 1.58 -18.44 1.68
C ASN A 150 0.83 -18.06 2.98
N ASP A 151 -0.48 -17.82 2.92
CA ASP A 151 -1.33 -17.40 4.05
C ASP A 151 -0.72 -16.24 4.86
N LEU A 152 -0.24 -15.21 4.16
CA LEU A 152 0.36 -14.02 4.77
C LEU A 152 -0.15 -12.71 4.18
N PHE A 153 -0.04 -11.66 4.98
CA PHE A 153 -0.09 -10.28 4.50
C PHE A 153 0.98 -9.45 5.18
N PHE A 154 1.37 -8.36 4.53
CA PHE A 154 2.30 -7.38 5.09
C PHE A 154 1.73 -5.97 4.95
N ILE A 155 2.08 -5.11 5.91
CA ILE A 155 1.73 -3.68 5.90
C ILE A 155 2.97 -2.87 6.22
N GLY A 156 3.29 -1.90 5.38
CA GLY A 156 4.31 -0.88 5.62
C GLY A 156 3.69 0.51 5.69
N MET A 157 4.07 1.31 6.70
CA MET A 157 3.62 2.69 6.87
C MET A 157 4.77 3.56 7.35
N ILE A 158 5.43 4.31 6.45
CA ILE A 158 6.55 5.20 6.82
C ILE A 158 6.16 6.68 6.97
N GLN A 159 4.91 7.03 6.63
CA GLN A 159 4.36 8.38 6.77
C GLN A 159 5.20 9.50 6.14
N ARG A 160 5.67 9.29 4.90
CA ARG A 160 6.47 10.26 4.13
C ARG A 160 5.70 10.77 2.92
N PHE A 161 5.38 12.05 2.88
CA PHE A 161 4.77 12.69 1.71
C PHE A 161 4.97 14.23 1.70
N PRO A 162 5.34 14.82 0.54
CA PRO A 162 5.63 14.15 -0.72
C PRO A 162 6.90 13.28 -0.67
N LYS A 163 7.06 12.40 -1.65
CA LYS A 163 8.24 11.54 -1.77
C LYS A 163 9.49 12.42 -1.86
N GLY A 164 10.42 12.25 -0.92
CA GLY A 164 11.70 12.96 -0.90
C GLY A 164 12.66 12.49 -2.00
N PRO A 165 13.85 13.11 -2.10
CA PRO A 165 14.87 12.73 -3.09
C PRO A 165 15.29 11.26 -2.94
N GLN A 166 15.69 10.64 -4.05
CA GLN A 166 16.00 9.20 -4.10
C GLN A 166 17.17 8.82 -3.19
N SER A 167 18.16 9.69 -3.01
CA SER A 167 19.29 9.46 -2.09
C SER A 167 18.85 9.25 -0.63
N GLU A 168 17.68 9.78 -0.28
CA GLU A 168 17.13 9.79 1.09
C GLU A 168 15.92 8.86 1.21
N ASN A 169 15.66 8.05 0.20
CA ASN A 169 14.53 7.15 0.16
C ASN A 169 15.00 5.71 -0.13
N PRO A 170 15.42 4.99 0.93
CA PRO A 170 15.73 3.57 0.83
C PRO A 170 14.59 2.81 0.15
N ASP A 171 14.92 1.73 -0.56
CA ASP A 171 13.92 0.84 -1.16
C ASP A 171 13.25 -0.03 -0.08
N PHE A 172 12.48 0.60 0.80
CA PHE A 172 11.77 -0.08 1.89
C PHE A 172 10.83 -1.17 1.38
N ARG A 173 10.23 -0.95 0.20
CA ARG A 173 9.32 -1.94 -0.40
C ARG A 173 10.10 -3.16 -0.88
N GLY A 174 11.14 -2.96 -1.68
CA GLY A 174 11.97 -4.05 -2.17
C GLY A 174 12.61 -4.88 -1.05
N VAL A 175 13.15 -4.22 -0.02
CA VAL A 175 13.75 -4.88 1.14
C VAL A 175 12.70 -5.60 1.99
N SER A 176 11.49 -5.02 2.15
CA SER A 176 10.42 -5.67 2.91
C SER A 176 9.98 -7.01 2.29
N HIS A 177 9.92 -7.09 0.96
CA HIS A 177 9.61 -8.35 0.29
C HIS A 177 10.70 -9.39 0.52
N GLU A 178 11.96 -9.03 0.27
CA GLU A 178 13.11 -9.92 0.45
C GLU A 178 13.11 -10.55 1.85
N PHE A 179 13.04 -9.72 2.90
CA PHE A 179 13.07 -10.21 4.28
C PHE A 179 11.85 -11.05 4.64
N VAL A 180 10.65 -10.74 4.13
CA VAL A 180 9.46 -11.54 4.43
C VAL A 180 9.55 -12.92 3.78
N TYR A 181 9.91 -13.00 2.50
CA TYR A 181 9.95 -14.29 1.81
C TYR A 181 11.16 -15.14 2.20
N ASP A 182 12.31 -14.53 2.50
CA ASP A 182 13.46 -15.25 3.07
C ASP A 182 13.10 -15.92 4.40
N ALA A 183 12.28 -15.26 5.22
CA ALA A 183 11.84 -15.80 6.51
C ALA A 183 10.88 -17.01 6.40
N LEU A 184 10.29 -17.28 5.22
CA LEU A 184 9.41 -18.44 5.01
C LEU A 184 10.17 -19.72 4.66
N VAL A 185 11.45 -19.62 4.29
CA VAL A 185 12.27 -20.75 3.81
C VAL A 185 13.09 -21.38 4.95
N HIS A 186 13.04 -20.80 6.15
CA HIS A 186 13.73 -21.25 7.37
C HIS A 186 12.77 -21.88 8.38
#